data_AF-A0AAW9QRK8-F1
#
_entry.id   AF-A0AAW9QRK8-F1
#
_cell.length_a   1.000
_cell.length_b   1.000
_cell.length_c   1.000
_cell.angle_alpha   90.00
_cell.angle_beta   90.00
_cell.angle_gamma   90.00
#
_symmetry.space_group_name_H-M   'P 1'
#
loop_
_entity.id
_entity.type
_entity.pdbx_description
1 polymer ?
#
loop_
_entity_poly.entity_id
_entity_poly.type
_entity_poly.pdbx_seq_one_letter_code
_entity_poly.pdbx_strand_id
1 'polypeptide(L)'
;MAFRLSFPEQRQKHLFGKLNQSLEEQIESFFESQLKDLGLAKDQIETQSLDELQQSLETVNQALKHPESFGTLRFKISAEVGAIITSSQSDAHFERGILQLLLSRKKLILERIRTLSANEKIESIQDLINKVDDEELKVKLNQEVVDLRSEAQRLREQSKEVDQEQTQEAIKTQTELERLKIELFERRTKVWFSLLERESAATIIGGILLLIILVAHVTAIFSKFSMPEILNNAFLIILGYFFGQSTNDTPKRRGDTDKS
;
A
#
# COMPACT_ATOMS: atom_id res chain seq x y z
N MET A 1 13.07 -36.62 -12.66
CA MET A 1 13.87 -35.40 -12.91
C MET A 1 12.95 -34.20 -12.81
N ALA A 2 12.96 -33.47 -11.69
CA ALA A 2 12.18 -32.26 -11.53
C ALA A 2 13.10 -31.05 -11.76
N PHE A 3 12.84 -30.29 -12.84
CA PHE A 3 13.55 -29.05 -13.15
C PHE A 3 13.15 -27.99 -12.12
N ARG A 4 14.03 -27.73 -11.14
CA ARG A 4 13.87 -26.64 -10.19
C ARG A 4 14.38 -25.37 -10.88
N LEU A 5 13.47 -24.60 -11.46
CA LEU A 5 13.77 -23.25 -11.98
C LEU A 5 14.09 -22.33 -10.78
N SER A 6 15.37 -22.31 -10.40
CA SER A 6 15.91 -21.31 -9.48
C SER A 6 16.03 -20.00 -10.26
N PHE A 7 15.04 -19.11 -10.11
CA PHE A 7 15.13 -17.75 -10.64
C PHE A 7 16.12 -16.95 -9.77
N PRO A 8 17.16 -16.32 -10.36
CA PRO A 8 18.17 -15.60 -9.59
C PRO A 8 17.58 -14.34 -8.97
N GLU A 9 17.74 -14.21 -7.65
CA GLU A 9 17.20 -13.19 -6.75
C GLU A 9 17.48 -11.73 -7.21
N GLN A 10 18.58 -11.51 -7.94
CA GLN A 10 18.94 -10.21 -8.51
C GLN A 10 18.03 -9.75 -9.66
N ARG A 11 17.51 -10.66 -10.50
CA ARG A 11 16.57 -10.29 -11.57
C ARG A 11 15.22 -9.86 -11.00
N GLN A 12 14.78 -10.47 -9.89
CA GLN A 12 13.55 -10.07 -9.23
C GLN A 12 13.66 -8.65 -8.66
N LYS A 13 14.73 -8.32 -7.90
CA LYS A 13 14.92 -6.97 -7.34
C LYS A 13 14.88 -5.86 -8.42
N HIS A 14 15.52 -6.07 -9.56
CA HIS A 14 15.52 -5.10 -10.66
C HIS A 14 14.15 -4.98 -11.34
N LEU A 15 13.40 -6.06 -11.50
CA LEU A 15 12.05 -6.02 -12.09
C LEU A 15 11.05 -5.31 -11.17
N PHE A 16 11.13 -5.53 -9.86
CA PHE A 16 10.27 -4.86 -8.88
C PHE A 16 10.59 -3.37 -8.74
N GLY A 17 11.86 -2.96 -8.83
CA GLY A 17 12.23 -1.54 -8.86
C GLY A 17 11.60 -0.79 -10.04
N LYS A 18 11.63 -1.40 -11.24
CA LYS A 18 10.96 -0.83 -12.43
C LYS A 18 9.44 -0.79 -12.31
N LEU A 19 8.84 -1.80 -11.69
CA LEU A 19 7.40 -1.84 -11.43
C LEU A 19 6.97 -0.70 -10.50
N ASN A 20 7.69 -0.47 -9.40
CA ASN A 20 7.37 0.61 -8.47
C ASN A 20 7.50 2.01 -9.10
N GLN A 21 8.55 2.23 -9.89
CA GLN A 21 8.75 3.49 -10.60
C GLN A 21 7.63 3.76 -11.62
N SER A 22 7.26 2.75 -12.42
CA SER A 22 6.12 2.88 -13.35
C SER A 22 4.79 3.09 -12.64
N LEU A 23 4.62 2.51 -11.44
CA LEU A 23 3.44 2.69 -10.61
C LEU A 23 3.34 4.12 -10.07
N GLU A 24 4.45 4.69 -9.60
CA GLU A 24 4.50 6.07 -9.13
C GLU A 24 4.20 7.07 -10.25
N GLU A 25 4.78 6.87 -11.44
CA GLU A 25 4.49 7.69 -12.62
C GLU A 25 3.01 7.64 -13.02
N GLN A 26 2.39 6.46 -12.95
CA GLN A 26 0.96 6.30 -13.25
C GLN A 26 0.08 6.98 -12.20
N ILE A 27 0.46 6.92 -10.93
CA ILE A 27 -0.27 7.58 -9.83
C ILE A 27 -0.15 9.09 -9.94
N GLU A 28 1.06 9.59 -10.17
CA GLU A 28 1.32 11.01 -10.36
C GLU A 28 0.49 11.52 -11.56
N SER A 29 0.59 10.88 -12.72
CA SER A 29 -0.20 11.23 -13.92
C SER A 29 -1.72 11.27 -13.65
N PHE A 30 -2.25 10.28 -12.93
CA PHE A 30 -3.68 10.20 -12.64
C PHE A 30 -4.17 11.33 -11.73
N PHE A 31 -3.40 11.68 -10.69
CA PHE A 31 -3.79 12.70 -9.72
C PHE A 31 -3.30 14.11 -10.08
N GLU A 32 -2.39 14.28 -11.04
CA GLU A 32 -1.78 15.58 -11.35
C GLU A 32 -2.81 16.62 -11.80
N SER A 33 -3.83 16.23 -12.57
CA SER A 33 -4.90 17.16 -12.96
C SER A 33 -5.64 17.72 -11.74
N GLN A 34 -5.94 16.86 -10.76
CA GLN A 34 -6.64 17.28 -9.54
C GLN A 34 -5.74 18.15 -8.66
N LEU A 35 -4.45 17.84 -8.59
CA LEU A 35 -3.48 18.66 -7.87
C LEU A 35 -3.31 20.03 -8.52
N LYS A 36 -3.33 20.10 -9.85
CA LYS A 36 -3.24 21.36 -10.59
C LYS A 36 -4.40 22.29 -10.31
N ASP A 37 -5.62 21.76 -10.24
CA ASP A 37 -6.83 22.52 -9.90
C ASP A 37 -6.76 23.09 -8.46
N LEU A 38 -6.05 22.39 -7.57
CA LEU A 38 -5.81 22.83 -6.19
C LEU A 38 -4.59 23.76 -6.03
N GLY A 39 -3.86 24.05 -7.11
CA GLY A 39 -2.62 24.83 -7.05
C GLY A 39 -1.43 24.07 -6.45
N LEU A 40 -1.50 22.73 -6.44
CA LEU A 40 -0.55 21.81 -5.80
C LEU A 40 0.28 21.01 -6.80
N ALA A 41 0.18 21.33 -8.09
CA ALA A 41 1.07 20.75 -9.09
C ALA A 41 2.52 21.17 -8.81
N LYS A 42 3.47 20.32 -9.20
CA LYS A 42 4.88 20.51 -8.86
C LYS A 42 5.43 21.83 -9.42
N ASP A 43 5.11 22.12 -10.67
CA ASP A 43 5.49 23.35 -11.39
C ASP A 43 4.88 24.61 -10.77
N GLN A 44 3.65 24.52 -10.26
CA GLN A 44 3.00 25.63 -9.55
C GLN A 44 3.71 25.92 -8.22
N ILE A 45 3.99 24.90 -7.41
CA ILE A 45 4.68 25.06 -6.11
C ILE A 45 6.06 25.71 -6.29
N GLU A 46 6.77 25.38 -7.39
CA GLU A 46 8.10 25.94 -7.64
C GLU A 46 8.07 27.45 -7.96
N THR A 47 6.98 27.93 -8.56
CA THR A 47 6.83 29.31 -9.07
C THR A 47 6.03 30.24 -8.15
N GLN A 48 5.28 29.70 -7.19
CA GLN A 48 4.49 30.47 -6.22
C GLN A 48 5.33 31.36 -5.29
N SER A 49 4.74 32.49 -4.91
CA SER A 49 5.24 33.41 -3.88
C SER A 49 5.04 32.86 -2.46
N LEU A 50 5.65 33.52 -1.45
CA LEU A 50 5.56 33.07 -0.07
C LEU A 50 4.11 32.99 0.45
N ASP A 51 3.29 34.00 0.12
CA ASP A 51 1.89 34.06 0.57
C ASP A 51 1.04 32.97 -0.11
N GLU A 52 1.23 32.76 -1.41
CA GLU A 52 0.56 31.70 -2.17
C GLU A 52 0.96 30.30 -1.68
N LEU A 53 2.22 30.11 -1.25
CA LEU A 53 2.69 28.86 -0.68
C LEU A 53 2.09 28.59 0.71
N GLN A 54 1.87 29.63 1.52
CA GLN A 54 1.18 29.48 2.81
C GLN A 54 -0.28 29.03 2.60
N GLN A 55 -0.96 29.62 1.61
CA GLN A 55 -2.30 29.19 1.22
C GLN A 55 -2.29 27.75 0.68
N SER A 56 -1.32 27.42 -0.17
CA SER A 56 -1.15 26.06 -0.71
C SER A 56 -0.86 25.03 0.40
N LEU A 57 -0.10 25.40 1.42
CA LEU A 57 0.14 24.56 2.59
C LEU A 57 -1.16 24.28 3.36
N GLU A 58 -2.02 25.28 3.50
CA GLU A 58 -3.34 25.10 4.11
C GLU A 58 -4.22 24.17 3.27
N THR A 59 -4.26 24.36 1.94
CA THR A 59 -4.96 23.49 1.00
C THR A 59 -4.48 22.04 1.09
N VAL A 60 -3.16 21.79 1.11
CA VAL A 60 -2.61 20.43 1.29
C VAL A 60 -2.99 19.85 2.65
N ASN A 61 -2.94 20.65 3.72
CA ASN A 61 -3.33 20.18 5.05
C ASN A 61 -4.81 19.82 5.11
N GLN A 62 -5.68 20.54 4.40
CA GLN A 62 -7.10 20.19 4.28
C GLN A 62 -7.27 18.90 3.48
N ALA A 63 -6.59 18.75 2.34
CA ALA A 63 -6.61 17.52 1.54
C ALA A 63 -6.10 16.29 2.32
N LEU A 64 -5.08 16.46 3.16
CA LEU A 64 -4.54 15.41 4.03
C LEU A 64 -5.51 14.95 5.14
N LYS A 65 -6.54 15.73 5.49
CA LYS A 65 -7.57 15.29 6.46
C LYS A 65 -8.53 14.27 5.86
N HIS A 66 -8.75 14.35 4.55
CA HIS A 66 -9.70 13.50 3.82
C HIS A 66 -9.09 12.96 2.52
N PRO A 67 -7.95 12.23 2.56
CA PRO A 67 -7.28 11.73 1.36
C PRO A 67 -8.15 10.74 0.55
N GLU A 68 -9.12 10.09 1.19
CA GLU A 68 -10.09 9.20 0.56
C GLU A 68 -11.03 9.91 -0.43
N SER A 69 -11.22 11.23 -0.30
CA SER A 69 -12.09 12.02 -1.18
C SER A 69 -11.58 12.10 -2.62
N PHE A 70 -10.29 11.84 -2.84
CA PHE A 70 -9.65 11.82 -4.16
C PHE A 70 -9.82 10.47 -4.88
N GLY A 71 -10.29 9.44 -4.17
CA GLY A 71 -10.38 8.07 -4.66
C GLY A 71 -9.07 7.28 -4.49
N THR A 72 -9.13 5.99 -4.81
CA THR A 72 -7.99 5.08 -4.74
C THR A 72 -7.76 4.40 -6.08
N LEU A 73 -6.49 4.22 -6.45
CA LEU A 73 -6.11 3.42 -7.61
C LEU A 73 -5.91 1.98 -7.16
N ARG A 74 -6.58 1.06 -7.84
CA ARG A 74 -6.48 -0.38 -7.60
C ARG A 74 -5.65 -1.03 -8.69
N PHE A 75 -4.58 -1.69 -8.29
CA PHE A 75 -3.66 -2.37 -9.17
C PHE A 75 -3.85 -3.88 -9.08
N LYS A 76 -4.05 -4.52 -10.24
CA LYS A 76 -4.05 -5.99 -10.36
C LYS A 76 -2.65 -6.46 -10.74
N ILE A 77 -2.07 -7.36 -9.94
CA ILE A 77 -0.83 -8.06 -10.28
C ILE A 77 -1.21 -9.29 -11.11
N SER A 78 -0.93 -9.26 -12.42
CA SER A 78 -1.07 -10.44 -13.29
C SER A 78 0.24 -11.22 -13.36
N ALA A 79 0.16 -12.55 -13.44
CA ALA A 79 1.32 -13.44 -13.56
C ALA A 79 2.15 -13.18 -14.85
N GLU A 80 1.55 -12.53 -15.84
CA GLU A 80 2.23 -11.93 -16.99
C GLU A 80 2.50 -10.44 -16.72
N VAL A 81 3.66 -10.17 -16.12
CA VAL A 81 4.43 -8.91 -16.16
C VAL A 81 3.61 -7.63 -16.44
N GLY A 82 2.83 -7.17 -15.47
CA GLY A 82 2.22 -5.85 -15.53
C GLY A 82 1.20 -5.58 -14.43
N ALA A 83 1.28 -4.39 -13.81
CA ALA A 83 0.23 -3.84 -12.98
C ALA A 83 -0.79 -3.14 -13.90
N ILE A 84 -2.04 -3.62 -13.91
CA ILE A 84 -3.13 -3.01 -14.69
C ILE A 84 -4.06 -2.32 -13.71
N ILE A 85 -4.46 -1.07 -14.01
CA ILE A 85 -5.47 -0.33 -13.24
C ILE A 85 -6.83 -1.01 -13.49
N THR A 86 -7.50 -1.52 -12.45
CA THR A 86 -8.81 -2.18 -12.61
C THR A 86 -9.80 -1.71 -11.55
N SER A 87 -11.08 -1.56 -11.89
CA SER A 87 -12.14 -1.17 -10.95
C SER A 87 -12.91 -2.35 -10.32
N SER A 88 -12.54 -3.60 -10.63
CA SER A 88 -13.30 -4.81 -10.28
C SER A 88 -12.89 -5.42 -8.93
N GLN A 89 -13.83 -6.03 -8.19
CA GLN A 89 -13.68 -6.43 -6.78
C GLN A 89 -13.00 -7.79 -6.49
N SER A 90 -12.58 -8.61 -7.48
CA SER A 90 -12.43 -10.06 -7.21
C SER A 90 -11.04 -10.72 -7.17
N ASP A 91 -9.89 -10.03 -7.18
CA ASP A 91 -8.57 -10.69 -7.05
C ASP A 91 -7.62 -9.85 -6.19
N ALA A 92 -6.46 -10.36 -5.76
CA ALA A 92 -5.55 -9.65 -4.85
C ALA A 92 -5.18 -8.23 -5.35
N HIS A 93 -5.81 -7.21 -4.76
CA HIS A 93 -5.70 -5.81 -5.15
C HIS A 93 -4.72 -5.06 -4.23
N PHE A 94 -3.80 -4.32 -4.83
CA PHE A 94 -3.07 -3.25 -4.13
C PHE A 94 -3.83 -1.94 -4.34
N GLU A 95 -4.28 -1.32 -3.26
CA GLU A 95 -4.88 0.02 -3.30
C GLU A 95 -3.83 1.06 -2.94
N ARG A 96 -3.55 2.01 -3.85
CA ARG A 96 -2.67 3.15 -3.58
C ARG A 96 -3.46 4.44 -3.76
N GLY A 97 -3.59 5.20 -2.68
CA GLY A 97 -4.28 6.50 -2.67
C GLY A 97 -3.33 7.68 -2.85
N ILE A 98 -3.89 8.89 -3.00
CA ILE A 98 -3.15 10.13 -3.19
C ILE A 98 -2.27 10.54 -1.98
N LEU A 99 -2.44 9.92 -0.82
CA LEU A 99 -1.81 10.33 0.44
C LEU A 99 -0.30 10.53 0.33
N GLN A 100 0.43 9.58 -0.28
CA GLN A 100 1.88 9.70 -0.43
C GLN A 100 2.27 10.88 -1.32
N LEU A 101 1.48 11.15 -2.36
CA LEU A 101 1.68 12.29 -3.24
C LEU A 101 1.42 13.60 -2.49
N LEU A 102 0.34 13.69 -1.71
CA LEU A 102 0.05 14.87 -0.87
C LEU A 102 1.15 15.15 0.17
N LEU A 103 1.69 14.10 0.81
CA LEU A 103 2.81 14.25 1.74
C LEU A 103 4.08 14.74 1.03
N SER A 104 4.36 14.23 -0.17
CA SER A 104 5.45 14.72 -1.01
C SER A 104 5.27 16.20 -1.39
N ARG A 105 4.06 16.61 -1.82
CA ARG A 105 3.75 18.02 -2.12
C ARG A 105 3.85 18.90 -0.88
N LYS A 106 3.39 18.45 0.29
CA LYS A 106 3.56 19.17 1.57
C LYS A 106 5.02 19.44 1.89
N LYS A 107 5.87 18.41 1.73
CA LYS A 107 7.32 18.55 1.95
C LYS A 107 7.91 19.62 1.02
N LEU A 108 7.57 19.56 -0.27
CA LEU A 108 8.05 20.52 -1.27
C LEU A 108 7.65 21.96 -0.93
N ILE A 109 6.39 22.19 -0.55
CA ILE A 109 5.89 23.51 -0.14
C ILE A 109 6.66 24.04 1.07
N LEU A 110 6.86 23.22 2.11
CA LEU A 110 7.60 23.62 3.31
C LEU A 110 9.06 23.97 2.99
N GLU A 111 9.72 23.20 2.13
CA GLU A 111 11.09 23.47 1.67
C GLU A 111 11.17 24.82 0.92
N ARG A 112 10.17 25.09 0.06
CA ARG A 112 10.10 26.35 -0.69
C ARG A 112 9.84 27.56 0.22
N ILE A 113 8.89 27.46 1.15
CA ILE A 113 8.62 28.51 2.17
C ILE A 113 9.88 28.81 2.97
N ARG A 114 10.58 27.77 3.45
CA ARG A 114 11.83 27.94 4.21
C ARG A 114 12.89 28.67 3.38
N THR A 115 12.95 28.40 2.08
CA THR A 115 13.91 29.04 1.18
C THR A 115 13.58 30.50 0.96
N LEU A 116 12.34 30.81 0.59
CA LEU A 116 11.89 32.18 0.33
C LEU A 116 11.93 33.05 1.59
N SER A 117 11.45 32.54 2.73
CA SER A 117 11.47 33.29 4.00
C SER A 117 12.90 33.59 4.48
N ALA A 118 13.85 32.69 4.23
CA ALA A 118 15.25 32.97 4.53
C ALA A 118 15.83 34.07 3.63
N ASN A 119 15.46 34.07 2.35
CA ASN A 119 15.92 35.09 1.41
C ASN A 119 15.35 36.47 1.74
N GLU A 120 14.05 36.58 2.03
CA GLU A 120 13.42 37.84 2.46
C GLU A 120 14.06 38.39 3.75
N LYS A 121 14.37 37.52 4.71
CA LYS A 121 15.08 37.93 5.94
C LYS A 121 16.48 38.45 5.65
N ILE A 122 17.20 37.81 4.73
CA ILE A 122 18.54 38.25 4.31
C ILE A 122 18.46 39.61 3.62
N GLU A 123 17.48 39.81 2.73
CA GLU A 123 17.23 41.11 2.07
C GLU A 123 16.89 42.20 3.10
N SER A 124 16.01 41.90 4.05
CA SER A 124 15.70 42.82 5.15
C SER A 124 16.94 43.18 5.99
N ILE A 125 17.85 42.23 6.23
CA ILE A 125 19.11 42.50 6.95
C ILE A 125 20.02 43.37 6.07
N GLN A 126 20.12 43.11 4.77
CA GLN A 126 20.89 43.95 3.84
C GLN A 126 20.36 45.39 3.78
N ASP A 127 19.05 45.58 3.78
CA ASP A 127 18.42 46.90 3.85
C ASP A 127 18.73 47.64 5.16
N LEU A 128 18.84 46.90 6.28
CA LEU A 128 19.26 47.46 7.56
C LEU A 128 20.75 47.83 7.56
N ILE A 129 21.60 46.99 6.98
CA ILE A 129 23.04 47.26 6.82
C ILE A 129 23.28 48.51 5.95
N ASN A 130 22.47 48.69 4.90
CA ASN A 130 22.55 49.87 4.03
C ASN A 130 22.22 51.20 4.73
N LYS A 131 21.54 51.15 5.90
CA LYS A 131 21.22 52.31 6.73
C LYS A 131 22.29 52.63 7.79
N VAL A 132 23.38 51.85 7.83
CA VAL A 132 24.50 52.08 8.76
C VAL A 132 25.47 53.09 8.14
N ASP A 133 25.77 54.17 8.89
CA ASP A 133 26.63 55.27 8.44
C ASP A 133 28.14 54.93 8.46
N ASP A 134 28.54 53.94 9.28
CA ASP A 134 29.93 53.49 9.41
C ASP A 134 30.27 52.47 8.31
N GLU A 135 31.12 52.88 7.36
CA GLU A 135 31.53 52.05 6.23
C GLU A 135 32.41 50.85 6.62
N GLU A 136 33.20 50.92 7.70
CA GLU A 136 34.01 49.77 8.14
C GLU A 136 33.10 48.68 8.78
N LEU A 137 32.12 49.11 9.58
CA LEU A 137 31.10 48.21 10.14
C LEU A 137 30.22 47.62 9.04
N LYS A 138 29.85 48.40 8.03
CA LYS A 138 29.03 47.96 6.90
C LYS A 138 29.72 46.90 6.05
N VAL A 139 31.03 47.04 5.80
CA VAL A 139 31.81 46.01 5.10
C VAL A 139 31.87 44.72 5.92
N LYS A 140 32.12 44.79 7.24
CA LYS A 140 32.15 43.60 8.11
C LYS A 140 30.79 42.90 8.17
N LEU A 141 29.69 43.65 8.32
CA LEU A 141 28.34 43.09 8.35
C LEU A 141 27.94 42.44 7.02
N ASN A 142 28.31 43.05 5.88
CA ASN A 142 28.08 42.46 4.57
C ASN A 142 28.85 41.14 4.39
N GLN A 143 30.11 41.10 4.84
CA GLN A 143 30.92 39.88 4.79
C GLN A 143 30.28 38.76 5.62
N GLU A 144 29.85 39.05 6.84
CA GLU A 144 29.21 38.07 7.73
C GLU A 144 27.89 37.53 7.15
N VAL A 145 27.08 38.39 6.52
CA VAL A 145 25.84 37.97 5.84
C VAL A 145 26.12 37.07 4.64
N VAL A 146 27.17 37.37 3.87
CA VAL A 146 27.60 36.52 2.74
C VAL A 146 28.07 35.16 3.24
N ASP A 147 28.87 35.12 4.29
CA ASP A 147 29.40 33.89 4.86
C ASP A 147 28.27 33.02 5.44
N LEU A 148 27.35 33.60 6.21
CA LEU A 148 26.15 32.92 6.73
C LEU A 148 25.25 32.38 5.61
N ARG A 149 25.10 33.13 4.51
CA ARG A 149 24.32 32.70 3.34
C ARG A 149 24.96 31.48 2.68
N SER A 150 26.29 31.49 2.55
CA SER A 150 27.03 30.36 1.97
C SER A 150 26.92 29.10 2.83
N GLU A 151 27.01 29.23 4.15
CA GLU A 151 26.92 28.12 5.09
C GLU A 151 25.49 27.54 5.11
N ALA A 152 24.48 28.41 5.17
CA ALA A 152 23.07 27.99 5.12
C ALA A 152 22.74 27.26 3.81
N GLN A 153 23.33 27.67 2.68
CA GLN A 153 23.16 27.00 1.41
C GLN A 153 23.84 25.63 1.39
N ARG A 154 25.07 25.51 1.90
CA ARG A 154 25.78 24.23 1.99
C ARG A 154 25.06 23.23 2.88
N LEU A 155 24.59 23.66 4.06
CA LEU A 155 23.84 22.80 4.98
C LEU A 155 22.51 22.32 4.38
N ARG A 156 21.87 23.13 3.52
CA ARG A 156 20.66 22.73 2.79
C ARG A 156 20.96 21.66 1.75
N GLU A 157 22.02 21.81 0.97
CA GLU A 157 22.43 20.81 -0.02
C GLU A 157 22.72 19.46 0.65
N GLN A 158 23.48 19.47 1.75
CA GLN A 158 23.74 18.27 2.54
C GLN A 158 22.47 17.66 3.14
N SER A 159 21.57 18.47 3.69
CA SER A 159 20.28 17.98 4.22
C SER A 159 19.41 17.35 3.12
N LYS A 160 19.47 17.87 1.89
CA LYS A 160 18.69 17.35 0.76
C LYS A 160 19.18 15.97 0.31
N GLU A 161 20.50 15.75 0.30
CA GLU A 161 21.08 14.44 0.01
C GLU A 161 20.68 13.40 1.06
N VAL A 162 20.81 13.72 2.35
CA VAL A 162 20.42 12.84 3.46
C VAL A 162 18.92 12.50 3.41
N ASP A 163 18.08 13.48 3.13
CA ASP A 163 16.64 13.29 3.01
C ASP A 163 16.26 12.37 1.83
N GLN A 164 16.98 12.46 0.72
CA GLN A 164 16.76 11.59 -0.44
C GLN A 164 17.16 10.14 -0.12
N GLU A 165 18.29 9.94 0.56
CA GLU A 165 18.73 8.62 1.01
C GLU A 165 17.72 8.00 1.98
N GLN A 166 17.28 8.75 2.99
CA GLN A 166 16.28 8.27 3.96
C GLN A 166 14.94 7.95 3.32
N THR A 167 14.49 8.75 2.35
CA THR A 167 13.23 8.49 1.64
C THR A 167 13.34 7.21 0.81
N GLN A 168 14.47 7.00 0.13
CA GLN A 168 14.72 5.77 -0.62
C GLN A 168 14.77 4.53 0.29
N GLU A 169 15.42 4.62 1.45
CA GLU A 169 15.45 3.52 2.41
C GLU A 169 14.06 3.23 2.99
N ALA A 170 13.29 4.26 3.35
CA ALA A 170 11.93 4.08 3.85
C ALA A 170 11.02 3.39 2.83
N ILE A 171 11.11 3.79 1.55
CA ILE A 171 10.37 3.15 0.45
C ILE A 171 10.80 1.68 0.30
N LYS A 172 12.11 1.39 0.28
CA LYS A 172 12.62 0.00 0.21
C LYS A 172 12.07 -0.84 1.36
N THR A 173 12.15 -0.33 2.59
CA THR A 173 11.70 -1.04 3.79
C THR A 173 10.20 -1.34 3.73
N GLN A 174 9.38 -0.39 3.29
CA GLN A 174 7.94 -0.61 3.11
C GLN A 174 7.64 -1.64 2.01
N THR A 175 8.34 -1.58 0.88
CA THR A 175 8.16 -2.55 -0.22
C THR A 175 8.56 -3.97 0.19
N GLU A 176 9.58 -4.12 1.04
CA GLU A 176 9.96 -5.42 1.59
C GLU A 176 8.90 -5.97 2.54
N LEU A 177 8.29 -5.13 3.37
CA LEU A 177 7.18 -5.53 4.24
C LEU A 177 5.93 -5.94 3.44
N GLU A 178 5.60 -5.21 2.38
CA GLU A 178 4.50 -5.58 1.48
C GLU A 178 4.79 -6.90 0.77
N ARG A 179 6.02 -7.10 0.30
CA ARG A 179 6.45 -8.37 -0.30
C ARG A 179 6.32 -9.54 0.66
N LEU A 180 6.75 -9.38 1.91
CA LEU A 180 6.61 -10.41 2.95
C LEU A 180 5.13 -10.73 3.20
N LYS A 181 4.24 -9.73 3.20
CA LYS A 181 2.80 -9.95 3.34
C LYS A 181 2.22 -10.76 2.17
N ILE A 182 2.61 -10.46 0.93
CA ILE A 182 2.18 -11.23 -0.25
C ILE A 182 2.67 -12.67 -0.15
N GLU A 183 3.94 -12.87 0.16
CA GLU A 183 4.52 -14.22 0.24
C GLU A 183 3.86 -15.05 1.35
N LEU A 184 3.54 -14.43 2.49
CA LEU A 184 2.77 -15.07 3.55
C LEU A 184 1.33 -15.40 3.11
N PHE A 185 0.70 -14.54 2.32
CA PHE A 185 -0.64 -14.78 1.78
C PHE A 185 -0.64 -15.94 0.78
N GLU A 186 0.31 -15.98 -0.16
CA GLU A 186 0.48 -17.07 -1.13
C GLU A 186 0.73 -18.42 -0.45
N ARG A 187 1.56 -18.44 0.60
CA ARG A 187 1.80 -19.67 1.39
C ARG A 187 0.51 -20.13 2.07
N ARG A 188 -0.27 -19.21 2.65
CA ARG A 188 -1.53 -19.54 3.33
C ARG A 188 -2.61 -20.01 2.36
N THR A 189 -2.78 -19.36 1.21
CA THR A 189 -3.75 -19.77 0.19
C THR A 189 -3.37 -21.11 -0.42
N LYS A 190 -2.09 -21.36 -0.71
CA LYS A 190 -1.62 -22.66 -1.22
C LYS A 190 -1.83 -23.81 -0.24
N VAL A 191 -1.73 -23.56 1.06
CA VAL A 191 -2.09 -24.56 2.09
C VAL A 191 -3.60 -24.82 2.07
N TRP A 192 -4.42 -23.77 1.99
CA TRP A 192 -5.87 -23.91 1.85
C TRP A 192 -6.28 -24.68 0.59
N PHE A 193 -5.69 -24.35 -0.56
CA PHE A 193 -5.94 -25.06 -1.82
C PHE A 193 -5.46 -26.51 -1.78
N SER A 194 -4.29 -26.77 -1.21
CA SER A 194 -3.79 -28.15 -1.09
C SER A 194 -4.60 -29.00 -0.10
N LEU A 195 -5.29 -28.39 0.88
CA LEU A 195 -6.28 -29.09 1.70
C LEU A 195 -7.58 -29.37 0.94
N LEU A 196 -8.05 -28.44 0.10
CA LEU A 196 -9.20 -28.63 -0.81
C LEU A 196 -8.96 -29.75 -1.83
N GLU A 197 -7.73 -29.90 -2.32
CA GLU A 197 -7.37 -30.92 -3.31
C GLU A 197 -7.16 -32.31 -2.70
N ARG A 198 -6.83 -32.41 -1.41
CA ARG A 198 -6.28 -33.64 -0.82
C ARG A 198 -7.28 -34.50 -0.04
N GLU A 199 -8.34 -33.92 0.52
CA GLU A 199 -9.31 -34.65 1.34
C GLU A 199 -10.76 -34.34 0.92
N SER A 200 -11.21 -34.96 -0.19
CA SER A 200 -12.60 -35.07 -0.63
C SER A 200 -13.38 -33.74 -0.74
N ALA A 201 -13.42 -33.18 -1.96
CA ALA A 201 -14.33 -32.10 -2.32
C ALA A 201 -15.79 -32.39 -1.91
N ALA A 202 -16.22 -33.67 -1.92
CA ALA A 202 -17.54 -34.09 -1.48
C ALA A 202 -17.78 -33.85 0.03
N THR A 203 -16.77 -34.01 0.87
CA THR A 203 -16.86 -33.80 2.32
C THR A 203 -16.97 -32.30 2.65
N ILE A 204 -16.20 -31.47 1.96
CA ILE A 204 -16.22 -30.01 2.11
C ILE A 204 -17.56 -29.45 1.60
N ILE A 205 -18.01 -29.87 0.41
CA ILE A 205 -19.28 -29.45 -0.17
C ILE A 205 -20.44 -29.84 0.74
N GLY A 206 -20.46 -31.08 1.24
CA GLY A 206 -21.51 -31.52 2.14
C GLY A 206 -21.46 -30.84 3.52
N GLY A 207 -20.27 -30.48 4.02
CA GLY A 207 -20.12 -29.69 5.25
C GLY A 207 -20.67 -28.27 5.11
N ILE A 208 -20.39 -27.59 3.99
CA ILE A 208 -20.95 -26.26 3.69
C ILE A 208 -22.48 -26.35 3.54
N LEU A 209 -22.98 -27.37 2.84
CA LEU A 209 -24.41 -27.59 2.67
C LEU A 209 -25.11 -27.81 4.03
N LEU A 210 -24.49 -28.57 4.94
CA LEU A 210 -24.99 -28.82 6.28
C LEU A 210 -24.97 -27.54 7.13
N LEU A 211 -23.93 -26.72 7.02
CA LEU A 211 -23.85 -25.40 7.68
C LEU A 211 -25.00 -24.48 7.22
N ILE A 212 -25.28 -24.43 5.92
CA ILE A 212 -26.38 -23.62 5.37
C ILE A 212 -27.73 -24.12 5.90
N ILE A 213 -27.96 -25.43 5.93
CA ILE A 213 -29.18 -26.03 6.47
C ILE A 213 -29.32 -25.76 7.97
N LEU A 214 -28.22 -25.77 8.73
CA LEU A 214 -28.18 -25.45 10.16
C LEU A 214 -28.56 -23.98 10.40
N VAL A 215 -27.98 -23.04 9.65
CA VAL A 215 -28.31 -21.61 9.75
C VAL A 215 -29.78 -21.37 9.38
N ALA A 216 -30.29 -22.05 8.35
CA ALA A 216 -31.69 -22.00 7.97
C ALA A 216 -32.61 -22.54 9.10
N HIS A 217 -32.23 -23.63 9.78
CA HIS A 217 -32.97 -24.16 10.94
C HIS A 217 -33.01 -23.16 12.09
N VAL A 218 -31.87 -22.58 12.45
CA VAL A 218 -31.81 -21.57 13.52
C VAL A 218 -32.72 -20.38 13.17
N THR A 219 -32.68 -19.92 11.92
CA THR A 219 -33.51 -18.79 11.45
C THR A 219 -35.02 -19.12 11.43
N ALA A 220 -35.38 -20.36 11.07
CA ALA A 220 -36.76 -20.82 11.03
C ALA A 220 -37.39 -20.89 12.44
N ILE A 221 -36.61 -21.32 13.45
CA ILE A 221 -37.04 -21.34 14.86
C ILE A 221 -37.43 -19.93 15.34
N PHE A 222 -36.64 -18.91 14.98
CA PHE A 222 -36.94 -17.53 15.34
C PHE A 222 -38.11 -16.93 14.54
N SER A 223 -38.37 -17.43 13.32
CA SER A 223 -39.36 -16.84 12.41
C SER A 223 -40.74 -17.50 12.47
N LYS A 224 -40.96 -18.53 13.32
CA LYS A 224 -42.21 -19.31 13.44
C LYS A 224 -42.76 -19.89 12.12
N PHE A 225 -41.93 -20.00 11.09
CA PHE A 225 -42.32 -20.63 9.84
C PHE A 225 -42.16 -22.15 9.94
N SER A 226 -43.20 -22.88 9.50
CA SER A 226 -43.15 -24.34 9.36
C SER A 226 -42.13 -24.69 8.27
N MET A 227 -41.08 -25.43 8.63
CA MET A 227 -40.05 -25.79 7.67
C MET A 227 -40.61 -26.74 6.59
N PRO A 228 -40.27 -26.57 5.30
CA PRO A 228 -40.68 -27.51 4.27
C PRO A 228 -40.11 -28.91 4.55
N GLU A 229 -40.96 -29.93 4.49
CA GLU A 229 -40.61 -31.34 4.76
C GLU A 229 -39.45 -31.85 3.90
N ILE A 230 -39.30 -31.27 2.70
CA ILE A 230 -38.22 -31.52 1.74
C ILE A 230 -36.83 -31.18 2.34
N LEU A 231 -36.73 -30.13 3.16
CA LEU A 231 -35.46 -29.71 3.76
C LEU A 231 -35.04 -30.63 4.92
N ASN A 232 -36.02 -31.12 5.68
CA ASN A 232 -35.79 -32.10 6.74
C ASN A 232 -35.35 -33.46 6.16
N ASN A 233 -36.02 -33.90 5.08
CA ASN A 233 -35.67 -35.12 4.38
C ASN A 233 -34.28 -35.03 3.71
N ALA A 234 -33.96 -33.90 3.08
CA ALA A 234 -32.64 -33.66 2.50
C ALA A 234 -31.53 -33.67 3.56
N PHE A 235 -31.77 -33.04 4.72
CA PHE A 235 -30.83 -33.06 5.85
C PHE A 235 -30.52 -34.49 6.30
N LEU A 236 -31.53 -35.33 6.49
CA LEU A 236 -31.35 -36.73 6.90
C LEU A 236 -30.59 -37.57 5.85
N ILE A 237 -30.83 -37.32 4.55
CA ILE A 237 -30.11 -37.99 3.46
C ILE A 237 -28.63 -37.61 3.47
N ILE A 238 -28.31 -36.33 3.63
CA ILE A 238 -26.93 -35.82 3.70
C ILE A 238 -26.24 -36.38 4.94
N LEU A 239 -26.92 -36.38 6.08
CA LEU A 239 -26.40 -36.91 7.34
C LEU A 239 -26.14 -38.43 7.25
N GLY A 240 -27.05 -39.18 6.64
CA GLY A 240 -26.89 -40.63 6.40
C GLY A 240 -25.72 -40.95 5.48
N TYR A 241 -25.46 -40.14 4.46
CA TYR A 241 -24.30 -40.28 3.59
C TYR A 241 -22.97 -40.09 4.35
N PHE A 242 -22.89 -39.05 5.21
CA PHE A 242 -21.70 -38.80 6.02
C PHE A 242 -21.46 -39.88 7.08
N PHE A 243 -22.51 -40.32 7.77
CA PHE A 243 -22.37 -41.38 8.79
C PHE A 243 -22.11 -42.76 8.16
N GLY A 244 -22.67 -43.06 6.99
CA GLY A 244 -22.43 -44.32 6.27
C GLY A 244 -20.99 -44.50 5.77
N GLN A 245 -20.27 -43.39 5.50
CA GLN A 245 -18.84 -43.46 5.17
C GLN A 245 -17.95 -43.75 6.39
N SER A 246 -18.36 -43.37 7.60
CA SER A 246 -17.56 -43.55 8.83
C SER A 246 -17.49 -44.99 9.34
N THR A 247 -18.39 -45.88 8.90
CA THR A 247 -18.48 -47.27 9.38
C THR A 247 -17.77 -48.30 8.50
N ASN A 248 -17.20 -47.90 7.35
CA ASN A 248 -16.57 -48.85 6.42
C ASN A 248 -15.09 -49.18 6.71
N ASP A 249 -14.48 -48.55 7.71
CA ASP A 249 -13.14 -48.91 8.18
C ASP A 249 -13.22 -50.09 9.17
N THR A 250 -13.58 -51.27 8.68
CA THR A 250 -13.37 -52.51 9.46
C THR A 250 -11.91 -52.90 9.33
N PRO A 251 -11.10 -52.94 10.41
CA PRO A 251 -9.71 -53.32 10.32
C PRO A 251 -9.63 -54.81 10.02
N LYS A 252 -9.23 -55.15 8.80
CA LYS A 252 -8.89 -56.52 8.40
C LYS A 252 -7.61 -56.94 9.13
N ARG A 253 -7.73 -57.37 10.39
CA ARG A 253 -6.62 -57.93 11.18
C ARG A 253 -6.93 -59.36 11.60
N ARG A 254 -5.94 -60.22 11.29
CA ARG A 254 -5.62 -61.57 11.77
C ARG A 254 -6.23 -62.77 11.03
N GLY A 255 -5.28 -63.61 10.58
CA GLY A 255 -5.45 -65.05 10.53
C GLY A 255 -4.88 -65.66 9.26
N ASP A 256 -3.56 -65.86 9.17
CA ASP A 256 -3.12 -67.25 9.24
C ASP A 256 -1.66 -67.36 9.68
N THR A 257 -1.47 -68.17 10.70
CA THR A 257 -0.21 -68.65 11.25
C THR A 257 -0.13 -70.12 10.87
N ASP A 258 0.94 -70.47 10.19
CA ASP A 258 1.65 -71.76 10.29
C ASP A 258 0.94 -73.01 9.74
N LYS A 259 1.59 -73.67 8.76
CA LYS A 259 1.96 -75.10 8.86
C LYS A 259 2.72 -75.62 7.63
N SER A 260 3.89 -76.18 7.96
CA SER A 260 4.60 -77.34 7.39
C SER A 260 5.19 -77.26 5.98
#